data_AF-A0A967YLI2-F1
#
_entry.id   AF-A0A967YLI2-F1
#
_cell.length_a   1.000
_cell.length_b   1.000
_cell.length_c   1.000
_cell.angle_alpha   90.00
_cell.angle_beta   90.00
_cell.angle_gamma   90.00
#
_symmetry.space_group_name_H-M   'P 1'
#
loop_
_entity.id
_entity.type
_entity.pdbx_description
1 polymer ?
#
loop_
_entity_poly.entity_id
_entity_poly.type
_entity_poly.pdbx_seq_one_letter_code
_entity_poly.pdbx_strand_id
1 'polypeptide(L)'
;MTLPKGFGSGGGGGSSSADVERMIGKRVENMTGMITASYLAAWAAATFGGTAAGYFYYPWAYPTNSGHFAFIVLTIIEAIGYIFCVKVMQEGSNKNSNGVVAAAVGGTAVGTFLISMFVGF
;
A
#
# COMPACT_ATOMS: atom_id res chain seq x y z
N MET A 1 -60.97 4.09 7.37
CA MET A 1 -59.96 3.59 6.41
C MET A 1 -58.71 4.46 6.57
N THR A 2 -57.64 3.92 7.14
CA THR A 2 -56.36 4.62 7.36
C THR A 2 -55.50 4.48 6.11
N LEU A 3 -54.88 5.58 5.65
CA LEU A 3 -54.04 5.61 4.45
C LEU A 3 -52.91 4.55 4.52
N PRO A 4 -52.47 4.00 3.37
CA PRO A 4 -51.31 3.11 3.30
C PRO A 4 -50.09 3.79 3.93
N LYS A 5 -49.39 3.03 4.79
CA LYS A 5 -48.16 3.46 5.47
C LYS A 5 -47.15 3.93 4.43
N GLY A 6 -46.94 5.25 4.31
CA GLY A 6 -46.04 5.85 3.32
C GLY A 6 -46.52 7.18 2.72
N PHE A 7 -47.80 7.53 2.84
CA PHE A 7 -48.34 8.82 2.35
C PHE A 7 -48.35 9.94 3.40
N GLY A 8 -47.50 9.82 4.43
CA GLY A 8 -47.30 10.88 5.42
C GLY A 8 -46.25 11.86 4.94
N SER A 9 -46.64 13.14 4.86
CA SER A 9 -45.77 14.31 4.69
C SER A 9 -44.47 14.15 5.49
N GLY A 10 -43.40 13.84 4.77
CA GLY A 10 -42.07 13.51 5.26
C GLY A 10 -41.13 13.45 4.07
N GLY A 11 -41.13 14.54 3.28
CA GLY A 11 -40.24 14.73 2.14
C GLY A 11 -38.79 14.64 2.59
N GLY A 12 -38.13 13.55 2.19
CA GLY A 12 -36.71 13.33 2.46
C GLY A 12 -36.18 12.00 1.92
N GLY A 13 -36.92 11.36 1.00
CA GLY A 13 -36.57 10.05 0.44
C GLY A 13 -35.66 10.12 -0.79
N GLY A 14 -34.85 11.18 -0.92
CA GLY A 14 -33.68 11.15 -1.78
C GLY A 14 -32.51 10.85 -0.88
N SER A 15 -31.80 9.73 -1.12
CA SER A 15 -30.53 9.46 -0.44
C SER A 15 -29.72 10.76 -0.41
N SER A 16 -29.50 11.32 0.77
CA SER A 16 -28.72 12.54 0.92
C SER A 16 -27.35 12.30 0.28
N SER A 17 -26.66 13.33 -0.20
CA SER A 17 -25.26 13.17 -0.62
C SER A 17 -24.43 12.47 0.46
N ALA A 18 -24.79 12.64 1.74
CA ALA A 18 -24.22 11.92 2.87
C ALA A 18 -24.56 10.41 2.90
N ASP A 19 -25.73 9.99 2.41
CA ASP A 19 -26.10 8.59 2.26
C ASP A 19 -25.36 7.95 1.08
N VAL A 20 -25.22 8.68 -0.04
CA VAL A 20 -24.41 8.25 -1.20
C VAL A 20 -22.93 8.13 -0.81
N GLU A 21 -22.38 9.09 -0.07
CA GLU A 21 -21.03 9.03 0.50
C GLU A 21 -20.87 7.89 1.51
N ARG A 22 -21.90 7.58 2.33
CA ARG A 22 -21.91 6.40 3.20
C ARG A 22 -21.96 5.09 2.42
N MET A 23 -22.63 5.05 1.27
CA MET A 23 -22.74 3.86 0.41
C MET A 23 -21.49 3.64 -0.44
N ILE A 24 -20.84 4.70 -0.93
CA ILE A 24 -19.53 4.65 -1.62
C ILE A 24 -18.42 4.36 -0.60
N GLY A 25 -18.41 5.06 0.54
CA GLY A 25 -17.43 4.91 1.60
C GLY A 25 -17.46 3.54 2.29
N LYS A 26 -18.57 2.80 2.20
CA LYS A 26 -18.71 1.42 2.72
C LYS A 26 -18.19 0.33 1.78
N ARG A 27 -18.00 0.56 0.47
CA ARG A 27 -17.52 -0.50 -0.45
C ARG A 27 -16.02 -0.75 -0.38
N VAL A 28 -15.24 0.24 0.04
CA VAL A 28 -13.81 0.09 0.30
C VAL A 28 -13.60 0.29 1.79
N GLU A 29 -13.75 -0.80 2.55
CA GLU A 29 -13.12 -0.90 3.87
C GLU A 29 -11.65 -0.48 3.75
N ASN A 30 -11.09 0.09 4.82
CA ASN A 30 -9.75 0.69 4.82
C ASN A 30 -8.64 -0.34 4.46
N MET A 31 -8.45 -0.60 3.17
CA MET A 31 -7.48 -1.54 2.64
C MET A 31 -6.05 -1.00 2.69
N THR A 32 -5.85 0.28 3.03
CA THR A 32 -4.51 0.87 3.13
C THR A 32 -3.62 0.11 4.11
N GLY A 33 -4.19 -0.39 5.22
CA GLY A 33 -3.44 -1.22 6.17
C GLY A 33 -2.96 -2.53 5.55
N MET A 34 -3.85 -3.25 4.86
CA MET A 34 -3.52 -4.50 4.18
C MET A 34 -2.50 -4.30 3.06
N ILE A 35 -2.68 -3.25 2.24
CA ILE A 35 -1.76 -2.89 1.15
C ILE A 35 -0.38 -2.53 1.69
N THR A 36 -0.32 -1.78 2.80
CA THR A 36 0.94 -1.42 3.45
C THR A 36 1.61 -2.65 4.05
N ALA A 37 0.86 -3.53 4.70
CA ALA A 37 1.39 -4.79 5.23
C ALA A 37 1.91 -5.70 4.10
N SER A 38 1.19 -5.82 2.98
CA SER A 38 1.66 -6.58 1.83
C SER A 38 2.91 -5.98 1.19
N TYR A 39 3.02 -4.65 1.14
CA TYR A 39 4.21 -3.97 0.66
C TYR A 39 5.43 -4.26 1.54
N LEU A 40 5.29 -4.14 2.87
CA LEU A 40 6.38 -4.42 3.80
C LEU A 40 6.78 -5.90 3.78
N ALA A 41 5.81 -6.80 3.66
CA ALA A 41 6.06 -8.23 3.54
C ALA A 41 6.79 -8.59 2.25
N ALA A 42 6.39 -7.99 1.12
CA ALA A 42 7.03 -8.22 -0.17
C ALA A 42 8.45 -7.62 -0.21
N TRP A 43 8.65 -6.43 0.37
CA TRP A 43 9.98 -5.83 0.50
C TRP A 43 10.92 -6.71 1.35
N ALA A 44 10.44 -7.20 2.50
CA ALA A 44 11.25 -8.03 3.39
C ALA A 44 11.52 -9.43 2.82
N ALA A 45 10.50 -10.10 2.25
CA ALA A 45 10.61 -11.49 1.83
C ALA A 45 11.15 -11.63 0.40
N ALA A 46 10.66 -10.83 -0.54
CA ALA A 46 11.02 -10.94 -1.96
C ALA A 46 12.23 -10.07 -2.29
N THR A 47 12.21 -8.78 -1.93
CA THR A 47 13.29 -7.85 -2.30
C THR A 47 14.55 -8.11 -1.47
N PHE A 48 14.46 -8.08 -0.14
CA PHE A 48 15.60 -8.38 0.73
C PHE A 48 15.93 -9.89 0.73
N GLY A 49 14.96 -10.76 1.02
CA GLY A 49 15.20 -12.21 1.05
C GLY A 49 15.68 -12.80 -0.28
N GLY A 50 15.10 -12.37 -1.40
CA GLY A 50 15.50 -12.83 -2.74
C GLY A 50 16.88 -12.37 -3.15
N THR A 51 17.23 -11.11 -2.89
CA THR A 51 18.59 -10.62 -3.16
C THR A 51 19.61 -11.24 -2.21
N ALA A 52 19.28 -11.38 -0.92
CA ALA A 52 20.08 -12.12 0.07
C ALA A 52 20.40 -13.55 -0.39
N ALA A 53 19.40 -14.31 -0.84
CA ALA A 53 19.63 -15.64 -1.40
C ALA A 53 20.56 -15.62 -2.62
N GLY A 54 20.41 -14.61 -3.50
CA GLY A 54 21.30 -14.40 -4.64
C GLY A 54 22.77 -14.23 -4.22
N TYR A 55 23.03 -13.40 -3.20
CA TYR A 55 24.40 -13.17 -2.71
C TYR A 55 24.99 -14.33 -1.96
N PHE A 56 24.24 -14.89 -0.99
CA PHE A 56 24.80 -15.84 -0.04
C PHE A 56 24.79 -17.27 -0.58
N TYR A 57 23.86 -17.61 -1.48
CA TYR A 57 23.70 -18.96 -1.99
C TYR A 57 24.19 -19.12 -3.43
N TYR A 58 24.07 -18.08 -4.27
CA TYR A 58 24.47 -18.12 -5.69
C TYR A 58 25.48 -17.03 -6.13
N PRO A 59 26.58 -16.77 -5.37
CA PRO A 59 27.50 -15.67 -5.68
C PRO A 59 28.22 -15.78 -7.02
N TRP A 60 28.34 -16.98 -7.59
CA TRP A 60 28.95 -17.20 -8.90
C TRP A 60 28.10 -16.70 -10.08
N ALA A 61 26.79 -16.56 -9.88
CA ALA A 61 25.86 -16.05 -10.88
C ALA A 61 25.51 -14.57 -10.64
N TYR A 62 25.52 -14.14 -9.38
CA TYR A 62 25.17 -12.78 -8.97
C TYR A 62 26.28 -12.16 -8.13
N PRO A 63 27.29 -11.52 -8.76
CA PRO A 63 28.34 -10.83 -8.04
C PRO A 63 27.76 -9.69 -7.19
N THR A 64 28.39 -9.41 -6.05
CA THR A 64 27.87 -8.53 -4.99
C THR A 64 27.46 -7.13 -5.47
N ASN A 65 28.15 -6.54 -6.44
CA ASN A 65 27.74 -5.25 -7.02
C ASN A 65 26.41 -5.33 -7.80
N SER A 66 26.18 -6.43 -8.53
CA SER A 66 24.99 -6.62 -9.36
C SER A 66 23.74 -6.86 -8.51
N GLY A 67 23.85 -7.61 -7.42
CA GLY A 67 22.75 -7.78 -6.48
C GLY A 67 22.41 -6.48 -5.77
N HIS A 68 23.39 -5.60 -5.49
CA HIS A 68 23.14 -4.36 -4.73
C HIS A 68 22.34 -3.39 -5.55
N PHE A 69 22.71 -3.30 -6.82
CA PHE A 69 21.91 -2.62 -7.81
C PHE A 69 20.49 -3.18 -7.87
N ALA A 70 20.32 -4.50 -7.95
CA ALA A 70 18.99 -5.13 -8.00
C ALA A 70 18.16 -4.84 -6.74
N PHE A 71 18.76 -4.89 -5.55
CA PHE A 71 18.09 -4.62 -4.28
C PHE A 71 17.54 -3.19 -4.19
N ILE A 72 18.35 -2.21 -4.60
CA ILE A 72 17.94 -0.80 -4.64
C ILE A 72 16.84 -0.59 -5.67
N VAL A 73 17.01 -1.12 -6.89
CA VAL A 73 16.05 -0.93 -7.98
C VAL A 73 14.70 -1.59 -7.66
N LEU A 74 14.71 -2.82 -7.15
CA LEU A 74 13.50 -3.52 -6.74
C LEU A 74 12.76 -2.76 -5.63
N THR A 75 13.48 -2.23 -4.63
CA THR A 75 12.89 -1.40 -3.58
C THR A 75 12.17 -0.18 -4.17
N ILE A 76 12.77 0.48 -5.16
CA ILE A 76 12.18 1.67 -5.80
C ILE A 76 10.90 1.30 -6.57
N ILE A 77 10.96 0.26 -7.40
CA ILE A 77 9.80 -0.17 -8.21
C ILE A 77 8.64 -0.58 -7.31
N GLU A 78 8.94 -1.31 -6.24
CA GLU A 78 7.96 -1.76 -5.26
C GLU A 78 7.33 -0.60 -4.49
N ALA A 79 8.13 0.41 -4.11
CA ALA A 79 7.63 1.62 -3.44
C ALA A 79 6.70 2.43 -4.36
N ILE A 80 7.04 2.56 -5.65
CA ILE A 80 6.18 3.25 -6.64
C ILE A 80 4.86 2.49 -6.81
N GLY A 81 4.91 1.16 -6.93
CA GLY A 81 3.72 0.31 -7.00
C GLY A 81 2.83 0.45 -5.77
N TYR A 82 3.42 0.45 -4.57
CA TYR A 82 2.70 0.68 -3.32
C TYR A 82 1.99 2.04 -3.27
N ILE A 83 2.68 3.13 -3.63
CA ILE A 83 2.10 4.48 -3.66
C ILE A 83 0.91 4.51 -4.62
N PHE A 84 1.04 3.91 -5.81
CA PHE A 84 -0.04 3.83 -6.79
C PHE A 84 -1.25 3.06 -6.23
N CYS A 85 -1.04 1.88 -5.65
CA CYS A 85 -2.10 1.07 -5.05
C CYS A 85 -2.84 1.84 -3.94
N VAL A 86 -2.14 2.53 -3.05
CA VAL A 86 -2.79 3.31 -1.98
C VAL A 86 -3.56 4.50 -2.54
N LYS A 87 -3.05 5.16 -3.59
CA LYS A 87 -3.70 6.33 -4.20
C LYS A 87 -4.96 5.96 -4.97
N VAL A 88 -4.94 4.88 -5.75
CA VAL A 88 -6.15 4.34 -6.41
C VAL A 88 -7.22 4.01 -5.37
N MET A 89 -6.84 3.46 -4.23
CA MET A 89 -7.78 3.07 -3.16
C MET A 89 -8.32 4.25 -2.33
N GLN A 90 -7.72 5.44 -2.46
CA GLN A 90 -8.18 6.68 -1.85
C GLN A 90 -8.94 7.57 -2.83
N GLU A 91 -8.99 7.22 -4.11
CA GLU A 91 -9.65 8.01 -5.14
C GLU A 91 -11.15 8.17 -4.81
N GLY A 92 -11.64 9.42 -4.88
CA GLY A 92 -13.03 9.74 -4.52
C GLY A 92 -13.35 9.66 -3.02
N SER A 93 -12.35 9.56 -2.13
CA SER A 93 -12.53 9.53 -0.67
C SER A 93 -11.78 10.66 0.04
N ASN A 94 -12.33 11.18 1.14
CA ASN A 94 -11.68 12.16 2.01
C ASN A 94 -10.63 11.55 2.96
N LYS A 95 -10.17 10.32 2.70
CA LYS A 95 -9.20 9.60 3.54
C LYS A 95 -7.78 10.11 3.27
N ASN A 96 -7.04 10.45 4.32
CA ASN A 96 -5.65 10.85 4.23
C ASN A 96 -4.74 9.82 4.93
N SER A 97 -4.04 9.00 4.13
CA SER A 97 -3.02 8.07 4.66
C SER A 97 -1.59 8.47 4.29
N ASN A 98 -1.34 9.75 3.99
CA ASN A 98 -0.01 10.23 3.62
C ASN A 98 1.02 9.97 4.73
N GLY A 99 0.62 10.02 6.00
CA GLY A 99 1.51 9.69 7.13
C GLY A 99 1.95 8.23 7.15
N VAL A 100 1.05 7.28 6.87
CA VAL A 100 1.37 5.85 6.81
C VAL A 100 2.25 5.55 5.60
N VAL A 101 1.92 6.14 4.44
CA VAL A 101 2.73 5.99 3.22
C VAL A 101 4.14 6.55 3.44
N ALA A 102 4.26 7.74 4.05
CA ALA A 102 5.56 8.34 4.35
C ALA A 102 6.37 7.50 5.33
N ALA A 103 5.74 6.94 6.37
CA ALA A 103 6.40 6.06 7.32
C ALA A 103 6.87 4.75 6.66
N ALA A 104 6.03 4.15 5.82
CA ALA A 104 6.37 2.90 5.12
C ALA A 104 7.51 3.11 4.12
N VAL A 105 7.40 4.11 3.24
CA VAL A 105 8.42 4.40 2.21
C VAL A 105 9.72 4.91 2.85
N GLY A 106 9.62 5.77 3.88
CA GLY A 106 10.78 6.23 4.62
C GLY A 106 11.48 5.09 5.36
N GLY A 107 10.71 4.20 5.97
CA GLY A 107 11.22 3.02 6.67
C GLY A 107 11.94 2.04 5.74
N THR A 108 11.35 1.73 4.58
CA THR A 108 12.00 0.85 3.59
C THR A 108 13.21 1.52 2.95
N ALA A 109 13.19 2.83 2.68
CA ALA A 109 14.36 3.54 2.18
C ALA A 109 15.53 3.48 3.19
N VAL A 110 15.29 3.83 4.45
CA VAL A 110 16.31 3.74 5.51
C VAL A 110 16.80 2.30 5.69
N GLY A 111 15.88 1.33 5.70
CA GLY A 111 16.21 -0.09 5.77
C GLY A 111 17.11 -0.54 4.62
N THR A 112 16.78 -0.17 3.39
CA THR A 112 17.57 -0.50 2.19
C THR A 112 18.96 0.12 2.25
N PHE A 113 19.09 1.39 2.69
CA PHE A 113 20.40 2.01 2.87
C PHE A 113 21.23 1.30 3.94
N LEU A 114 20.66 1.03 5.13
CA LEU A 114 21.37 0.34 6.20
C LEU A 114 21.82 -1.06 5.75
N ILE A 115 20.91 -1.84 5.17
CA ILE A 115 21.22 -3.17 4.66
C ILE A 115 22.33 -3.11 3.60
N SER A 116 22.22 -2.20 2.63
CA SER A 116 23.22 -2.04 1.57
C SER A 116 24.58 -1.58 2.08
N MET A 117 24.67 -0.93 3.24
CA MET A 117 25.94 -0.56 3.85
C MET A 117 26.60 -1.72 4.62
N PHE A 118 25.82 -2.70 5.07
CA PHE A 118 26.31 -3.82 5.89
C PHE A 118 26.37 -5.17 5.15
N VAL A 119 25.68 -5.31 4.02
CA VAL A 119 25.85 -6.44 3.09
C VAL A 119 27.09 -6.13 2.24
N GLY A 120 28.08 -7.04 2.30
CA GLY A 120 29.50 -6.77 2.03
C GLY A 120 29.87 -6.23 0.65
N PHE A 121 31.15 -5.83 0.54
CA PHE A 121 31.87 -5.61 -0.72
C PHE A 121 32.19 -6.95 -1.40
#